data_AF-A0A849ME63-F1
#
_entry.id   AF-A0A849ME63-F1
#
_cell.length_a   1.000
_cell.length_b   1.000
_cell.length_c   1.000
_cell.angle_alpha   90.00
_cell.angle_beta   90.00
_cell.angle_gamma   90.00
#
_symmetry.space_group_name_H-M   'P 1'
#
loop_
_entity.id
_entity.type
_entity.pdbx_description
1 polymer ?
#
loop_
_entity_poly.entity_id
_entity_poly.type
_entity_poly.pdbx_seq_one_letter_code
_entity_poly.pdbx_strand_id
1 'polypeptide(L)'
;MSINLNLTHDPKSGLHNLANQSVVLHCNHYNIELQNTILLPEYLDGYEIQFNAAAEVASSMVKEVCIQENISDKSEKLRVAESIYKKMGLGVLNLSLVDESGGIVNTSASHYHLGWQIRFSKSEAHAHVLTEGFIAGIMTYVFNESYSVEAVVEPKKLYYKIEKTTEAKYIENLNLQKIQSIDTSNPDFPNYDKKIPCQDITSAVLRALPQANESGLIEAFGVLLTYLPSEYYGKISYRFEQALDKTGGIDGLAKPLLIESGHICGFNTFGGIMTSEVWNTLILPTLTSQHDWVYGMVSVINALGWGHWHINELVDEKKLVLRVYNSTEAIAYREHFGIAKSSKCYTAEGAAAAIMNLIYKGDIISGPELTQEYYQKVFKSENTFKSEETKCIAKGDEYCEFKFIEK
;
A
#
# COMPACT_ATOMS: atom_id res chain seq x y z
N MET A 1 15.71 24.98 -5.87
CA MET A 1 15.55 24.17 -7.10
C MET A 1 14.22 23.42 -6.99
N SER A 2 13.40 23.35 -8.03
CA SER A 2 12.13 22.59 -7.98
C SER A 2 12.41 21.15 -8.39
N ILE A 3 12.46 20.24 -7.42
CA ILE A 3 12.67 18.81 -7.67
C ILE A 3 11.39 18.23 -8.27
N ASN A 4 11.48 17.60 -9.44
CA ASN A 4 10.31 17.00 -10.10
C ASN A 4 9.93 15.68 -9.41
N LEU A 5 9.07 15.77 -8.40
CA LEU A 5 8.51 14.62 -7.69
C LEU A 5 7.05 14.37 -8.10
N ASN A 6 6.69 14.54 -9.37
CA ASN A 6 5.30 14.38 -9.79
C ASN A 6 4.86 12.92 -9.71
N LEU A 7 3.70 12.69 -9.09
CA LEU A 7 3.01 11.41 -9.18
C LEU A 7 2.51 11.26 -10.63
N THR A 8 2.89 10.18 -11.29
CA THR A 8 2.44 9.87 -12.66
C THR A 8 1.69 8.54 -12.66
N HIS A 9 0.63 8.45 -13.47
CA HIS A 9 -0.08 7.20 -13.77
C HIS A 9 0.24 6.79 -15.20
N ASP A 10 0.58 5.51 -15.39
CA ASP A 10 0.66 4.92 -16.72
C ASP A 10 -0.63 4.15 -17.01
N PRO A 11 -1.49 4.63 -17.92
CA PRO A 11 -2.77 3.98 -18.23
C PRO A 11 -2.61 2.62 -18.89
N LYS A 12 -1.44 2.33 -19.49
CA LYS A 12 -1.21 1.01 -20.09
C LYS A 12 -0.89 -0.04 -19.04
N SER A 13 -0.08 0.30 -18.04
CA SER A 13 0.29 -0.66 -16.99
C SER A 13 -0.66 -0.65 -15.80
N GLY A 14 -1.42 0.43 -15.58
CA GLY A 14 -2.23 0.65 -14.38
C GLY A 14 -1.40 0.99 -13.15
N LEU A 15 -0.14 1.39 -13.34
CA LEU A 15 0.82 1.65 -12.26
C LEU A 15 0.98 3.15 -12.01
N HIS A 16 1.22 3.51 -10.73
CA HIS A 16 1.71 4.83 -10.38
C HIS A 16 3.22 4.81 -10.20
N ASN A 17 3.86 5.95 -10.50
CA ASN A 17 5.25 6.20 -10.19
C ASN A 17 5.40 7.50 -9.40
N LEU A 18 6.25 7.46 -8.37
CA LEU A 18 6.69 8.61 -7.59
C LEU A 18 8.17 8.39 -7.25
N ALA A 19 9.00 9.41 -7.50
CA ALA A 19 10.44 9.34 -7.24
C ALA A 19 11.11 8.08 -7.85
N ASN A 20 10.76 7.78 -9.11
CA ASN A 20 11.24 6.62 -9.88
C ASN A 20 10.89 5.24 -9.31
N GLN A 21 10.01 5.18 -8.32
CA GLN A 21 9.50 3.93 -7.77
C GLN A 21 8.03 3.75 -8.08
N SER A 22 7.65 2.50 -8.35
CA SER A 22 6.25 2.12 -8.44
C SER A 22 5.60 2.27 -7.07
N VAL A 23 4.54 3.06 -6.99
CA VAL A 23 3.78 3.30 -5.75
C VAL A 23 2.33 2.85 -5.91
N VAL A 24 1.71 2.54 -4.79
CA VAL A 24 0.29 2.15 -4.72
C VAL A 24 -0.43 2.99 -3.68
N LEU A 25 -1.69 3.30 -3.93
CA LEU A 25 -2.53 4.04 -2.99
C LEU A 25 -3.20 3.06 -2.03
N HIS A 26 -2.96 3.20 -0.73
CA HIS A 26 -3.70 2.50 0.32
C HIS A 26 -4.15 3.47 1.42
N CYS A 27 -5.13 3.04 2.20
CA CYS A 27 -5.64 3.79 3.34
C CYS A 27 -4.93 3.41 4.66
N ASN A 28 -5.12 4.23 5.69
CA ASN A 28 -4.65 3.94 7.04
C ASN A 28 -5.17 2.60 7.56
N HIS A 29 -6.40 2.19 7.23
CA HIS A 29 -6.94 0.92 7.73
C HIS A 29 -6.11 -0.27 7.27
N TYR A 30 -5.65 -0.26 6.01
CA TYR A 30 -4.73 -1.29 5.49
C TYR A 30 -3.35 -1.17 6.11
N ASN A 31 -2.75 0.03 6.06
CA ASN A 31 -1.39 0.27 6.55
C ASN A 31 -1.22 -0.15 8.01
N ILE A 32 -2.17 0.24 8.86
CA ILE A 32 -2.14 -0.07 10.29
C ILE A 32 -2.45 -1.55 10.54
N GLU A 33 -3.41 -2.15 9.81
CA GLU A 33 -3.70 -3.57 9.99
C GLU A 33 -2.55 -4.47 9.58
N LEU A 34 -1.93 -4.19 8.44
CA LEU A 34 -0.80 -4.96 7.94
C LEU A 34 0.40 -4.83 8.89
N GLN A 35 0.71 -3.60 9.33
CA GLN A 35 1.77 -3.38 10.31
C GLN A 35 1.50 -4.12 11.62
N ASN A 36 0.28 -4.02 12.15
CA ASN A 36 -0.09 -4.73 13.36
C ASN A 36 0.01 -6.26 13.18
N THR A 37 -0.49 -6.78 12.06
CA THR A 37 -0.40 -8.22 11.72
C THR A 37 1.04 -8.74 11.78
N ILE A 38 1.99 -7.95 11.30
CA ILE A 38 3.41 -8.32 11.29
C ILE A 38 4.04 -8.18 12.68
N LEU A 39 3.61 -7.20 13.49
CA LEU A 39 4.12 -6.96 14.84
C LEU A 39 3.55 -7.93 15.89
N LEU A 40 2.37 -8.50 15.66
CA LEU A 40 1.65 -9.29 16.65
C LEU A 40 2.38 -10.56 17.14
N PRO A 41 3.06 -11.36 16.29
CA PRO A 41 3.69 -12.59 16.76
C PRO A 41 4.96 -12.30 17.59
N GLU A 42 4.88 -12.52 18.91
CA GLU A 42 6.01 -12.28 19.85
C GLU A 42 7.27 -13.09 19.56
N TYR A 43 7.14 -14.19 18.83
CA TYR A 43 8.25 -15.08 18.45
C TYR A 43 8.92 -14.67 17.12
N LEU A 44 8.46 -13.60 16.47
CA LEU A 44 9.05 -13.01 15.26
C LEU A 44 9.50 -11.58 15.54
N ASP A 45 10.63 -11.19 14.95
CA ASP A 45 11.04 -9.78 14.93
C ASP A 45 10.32 -9.01 13.82
N GLY A 46 9.02 -8.80 14.01
CA GLY A 46 8.17 -8.04 13.07
C GLY A 46 8.57 -6.57 12.94
N TYR A 47 9.24 -6.03 13.96
CA TYR A 47 9.77 -4.68 13.94
C TYR A 47 10.96 -4.60 12.97
N GLU A 48 11.95 -5.49 13.10
CA GLU A 48 13.11 -5.55 12.22
C GLU A 48 12.70 -5.72 10.75
N ILE A 49 11.70 -6.57 10.46
CA ILE A 49 11.18 -6.76 9.09
C ILE A 49 10.72 -5.44 8.47
N GLN A 50 9.92 -4.67 9.21
CA GLN A 50 9.32 -3.43 8.71
C GLN A 50 10.32 -2.29 8.66
N PHE A 51 11.13 -2.15 9.71
CA PHE A 51 12.19 -1.15 9.80
C PHE A 51 13.16 -1.29 8.62
N ASN A 52 13.65 -2.51 8.37
CA ASN A 52 14.61 -2.78 7.29
C ASN A 52 13.99 -2.50 5.92
N ALA A 53 12.75 -2.95 5.67
CA ALA A 53 12.06 -2.69 4.41
C ALA A 53 11.87 -1.20 4.15
N ALA A 54 11.48 -0.42 5.17
CA ALA A 54 11.33 1.02 5.07
C ALA A 54 12.67 1.72 4.81
N ALA A 55 13.75 1.32 5.50
CA ALA A 55 15.08 1.89 5.30
C ALA A 55 15.63 1.64 3.89
N GLU A 56 15.51 0.41 3.39
CA GLU A 56 15.93 0.03 2.04
C GLU A 56 15.21 0.88 0.99
N VAL A 57 13.87 0.93 1.05
CA VAL A 57 13.04 1.63 0.06
C VAL A 57 13.27 3.15 0.11
N ALA A 58 13.32 3.74 1.30
CA ALA A 58 13.55 5.18 1.47
C ALA A 58 14.90 5.63 0.89
N SER A 59 15.96 4.87 1.19
CA SER A 59 17.29 5.15 0.68
C SER A 59 17.33 5.06 -0.85
N SER A 60 16.66 4.06 -1.44
CA SER A 60 16.61 3.87 -2.91
C SER A 60 15.89 5.03 -3.58
N MET A 61 14.71 5.41 -3.10
CA MET A 61 13.92 6.53 -3.66
C MET A 61 14.72 7.84 -3.67
N VAL A 62 15.32 8.20 -2.53
CA VAL A 62 16.07 9.46 -2.44
C VAL A 62 17.34 9.40 -3.30
N LYS A 63 18.04 8.26 -3.31
CA LYS A 63 19.22 8.05 -4.13
C LYS A 63 18.93 8.23 -5.62
N GLU A 64 17.87 7.62 -6.13
CA GLU A 64 17.49 7.71 -7.54
C GLU A 64 17.15 9.15 -7.95
N VAL A 65 16.37 9.86 -7.14
CA VAL A 65 16.07 11.28 -7.40
C VAL A 65 17.34 12.12 -7.37
N CYS A 66 18.23 11.90 -6.39
CA CYS A 66 19.47 12.67 -6.29
C CYS A 66 20.42 12.41 -7.48
N ILE A 67 20.48 11.17 -7.98
CA ILE A 67 21.25 10.85 -9.19
C ILE A 67 20.65 11.56 -10.41
N GLN A 68 19.33 11.48 -10.59
CA GLN A 68 18.65 12.08 -11.74
C GLN A 68 18.80 13.61 -11.77
N GLU A 69 18.66 14.26 -10.61
CA GLU A 69 18.71 15.71 -10.47
C GLU A 69 20.14 16.24 -10.20
N ASN A 70 21.14 15.35 -10.24
CA ASN A 70 22.56 15.66 -9.97
C ASN A 70 22.80 16.37 -8.62
N ILE A 71 22.11 15.92 -7.58
CA ILE A 71 22.19 16.46 -6.21
C ILE A 71 23.27 15.72 -5.43
N SER A 72 24.34 16.43 -5.09
CA SER A 72 25.44 15.90 -4.27
C SER A 72 25.45 16.40 -2.83
N ASP A 73 24.89 17.59 -2.56
CA ASP A 73 24.91 18.24 -1.26
C ASP A 73 24.07 17.47 -0.22
N LYS A 74 24.61 17.30 1.00
CA LYS A 74 23.95 16.53 2.08
C LYS A 74 22.64 17.19 2.52
N SER A 75 22.60 18.52 2.65
CA SER A 75 21.38 19.25 3.06
C SER A 75 20.30 19.16 1.99
N GLU A 76 20.67 19.23 0.71
CA GLU A 76 19.74 19.03 -0.40
C GLU A 76 19.15 17.62 -0.44
N LYS A 77 19.97 16.57 -0.21
CA LYS A 77 19.49 15.19 -0.10
C LYS A 77 18.44 15.03 1.01
N LEU A 78 18.66 15.65 2.17
CA LEU A 78 17.68 15.65 3.27
C LEU A 78 16.39 16.36 2.86
N ARG A 79 16.46 17.50 2.16
CA ARG A 79 15.27 18.20 1.63
C ARG A 79 14.49 17.38 0.58
N VAL A 80 15.20 16.59 -0.25
CA VAL A 80 14.56 15.62 -1.16
C VAL A 80 13.76 14.60 -0.34
N ALA A 81 14.35 14.04 0.72
CA ALA A 81 13.68 13.09 1.58
C ALA A 81 12.41 13.65 2.24
N GLU A 82 12.48 14.87 2.79
CA GLU A 82 11.30 15.56 3.35
C GLU A 82 10.18 15.71 2.30
N SER A 83 10.57 16.08 1.08
CA SER A 83 9.62 16.30 -0.03
C SER A 83 8.96 15.00 -0.49
N ILE A 84 9.71 13.90 -0.56
CA ILE A 84 9.18 12.58 -0.90
C ILE A 84 8.25 12.10 0.22
N TYR A 85 8.67 12.18 1.48
CA TYR A 85 7.85 11.77 2.63
C TYR A 85 6.49 12.48 2.66
N LYS A 86 6.51 13.80 2.43
CA LYS A 86 5.30 14.62 2.31
C LYS A 86 4.42 14.19 1.14
N LYS A 87 4.99 13.96 -0.04
CA LYS A 87 4.24 13.55 -1.24
C LYS A 87 3.63 12.16 -1.14
N MET A 88 4.25 11.26 -0.39
CA MET A 88 3.69 9.95 -0.08
C MET A 88 2.47 10.01 0.86
N GLY A 89 2.14 11.17 1.44
CA GLY A 89 1.02 11.32 2.36
C GLY A 89 1.32 10.89 3.79
N LEU A 90 2.60 10.73 4.15
CA LEU A 90 3.01 10.22 5.46
C LEU A 90 3.06 11.29 6.56
N GLY A 91 2.88 12.56 6.21
CA GLY A 91 3.03 13.71 7.10
C GLY A 91 4.20 14.61 6.71
N VAL A 92 4.79 15.30 7.69
CA VAL A 92 5.96 16.17 7.50
C VAL A 92 7.09 15.79 8.44
N LEU A 93 8.32 15.79 7.93
CA LEU A 93 9.53 15.65 8.71
C LEU A 93 10.35 16.94 8.59
N ASN A 94 11.03 17.31 9.68
CA ASN A 94 12.04 18.36 9.68
C ASN A 94 13.41 17.74 10.00
N LEU A 95 14.21 17.55 8.94
CA LEU A 95 15.57 17.03 8.93
C LEU A 95 16.63 18.15 8.97
N SER A 96 16.26 19.41 9.21
CA SER A 96 17.25 20.50 9.26
C SER A 96 18.17 20.47 10.49
N LEU A 97 17.81 19.69 11.51
CA LEU A 97 18.53 19.58 12.79
C LEU A 97 19.26 18.23 12.94
N VAL A 98 19.49 17.51 11.84
CA VAL A 98 20.28 16.26 11.85
C VAL A 98 21.62 16.47 11.16
N ASP A 99 22.62 15.77 11.66
CA ASP A 99 23.96 15.71 11.06
C ASP A 99 24.54 14.29 11.16
N GLU A 100 25.82 14.13 10.85
CA GLU A 100 26.50 12.83 10.85
C GLU A 100 26.50 12.15 12.24
N SER A 101 26.39 12.91 13.32
CA SER A 101 26.32 12.39 14.70
C SER A 101 24.92 11.91 15.10
N GLY A 102 23.89 12.21 14.30
CA GLY A 102 22.49 11.95 14.62
C GLY A 102 21.72 13.25 14.80
N GLY A 103 20.76 13.28 15.73
CA GLY A 103 19.99 14.48 16.03
C GLY A 103 18.52 14.21 16.34
N ILE A 104 17.70 15.26 16.16
CA ILE A 104 16.25 15.20 16.42
C ILE A 104 15.49 15.59 15.16
N VAL A 105 14.54 14.74 14.78
CA VAL A 105 13.58 15.02 13.70
C VAL A 105 12.24 15.35 14.31
N ASN A 106 11.76 16.57 14.07
CA ASN A 106 10.43 16.97 14.52
C ASN A 106 9.40 16.68 13.43
N THR A 107 8.18 16.34 13.86
CA THR A 107 7.04 16.18 12.97
C THR A 107 5.80 16.83 13.59
N SER A 108 4.99 17.50 12.78
CA SER A 108 3.72 18.10 13.22
C SER A 108 2.51 17.24 12.85
N ALA A 109 2.70 16.23 11.99
CA ALA A 109 1.64 15.33 11.54
C ALA A 109 2.26 14.02 11.05
N SER A 110 1.65 12.89 11.37
CA SER A 110 2.07 11.56 10.94
C SER A 110 0.86 10.70 10.60
N HIS A 111 0.86 10.13 9.40
CA HIS A 111 -0.18 9.21 8.95
C HIS A 111 -0.32 8.01 9.91
N TYR A 112 0.80 7.40 10.28
CA TYR A 112 0.80 6.22 11.14
C TYR A 112 0.40 6.55 12.57
N HIS A 113 0.80 7.71 13.10
CA HIS A 113 0.37 8.14 14.42
C HIS A 113 -1.16 8.30 14.50
N LEU A 114 -1.74 9.05 13.56
CA LEU A 114 -3.17 9.31 13.50
C LEU A 114 -3.95 8.02 13.17
N GLY A 115 -3.49 7.23 12.21
CA GLY A 115 -4.09 5.95 11.86
C GLY A 115 -4.15 4.99 13.05
N TRP A 116 -3.06 4.91 13.83
CA TRP A 116 -3.02 4.07 15.03
C TRP A 116 -3.99 4.57 16.11
N GLN A 117 -4.09 5.89 16.32
CA GLN A 117 -5.08 6.48 17.23
C GLN A 117 -6.52 6.20 16.79
N ILE A 118 -6.82 6.35 15.50
CA ILE A 118 -8.16 6.06 14.94
C ILE A 118 -8.54 4.60 15.24
N ARG A 119 -7.59 3.67 15.09
CA ARG A 119 -7.86 2.24 15.26
C ARG A 119 -7.88 1.78 16.71
N PHE A 120 -6.93 2.21 17.52
CA PHE A 120 -6.68 1.68 18.87
C PHE A 120 -6.92 2.69 19.99
N SER A 121 -7.45 3.88 19.67
CA SER A 121 -7.71 5.00 20.60
C SER A 121 -6.49 5.63 21.28
N LYS A 122 -5.30 5.05 21.12
CA LYS A 122 -4.00 5.56 21.58
C LYS A 122 -2.95 5.19 20.54
N SER A 123 -1.84 5.92 20.46
CA SER A 123 -0.67 5.55 19.66
C SER A 123 0.44 5.07 20.58
N GLU A 124 1.16 4.05 20.15
CA GLU A 124 2.31 3.47 20.85
C GLU A 124 3.58 3.61 20.00
N ALA A 125 4.75 3.42 20.61
CA ALA A 125 6.04 3.62 19.93
C ALA A 125 6.16 2.78 18.63
N HIS A 126 5.73 1.52 18.66
CA HIS A 126 5.79 0.63 17.48
C HIS A 126 4.87 1.07 16.32
N ALA A 127 3.96 2.02 16.53
CA ALA A 127 3.18 2.63 15.44
C ALA A 127 4.10 3.30 14.40
N HIS A 128 5.32 3.66 14.79
CA HIS A 128 6.21 4.52 14.02
C HIS A 128 7.30 3.79 13.22
N VAL A 129 7.31 2.46 13.23
CA VAL A 129 8.40 1.64 12.64
C VAL A 129 8.69 1.97 11.18
N LEU A 130 7.68 2.29 10.36
CA LEU A 130 7.89 2.74 8.98
C LEU A 130 8.69 4.06 8.94
N THR A 131 8.30 5.06 9.75
CA THR A 131 8.97 6.36 9.77
C THR A 131 10.38 6.25 10.36
N GLU A 132 10.57 5.42 11.37
CA GLU A 132 11.88 5.15 11.96
C GLU A 132 12.83 4.53 10.93
N GLY A 133 12.39 3.48 10.24
CA GLY A 133 13.15 2.87 9.15
C GLY A 133 13.40 3.84 8.00
N PHE A 134 12.40 4.63 7.60
CA PHE A 134 12.56 5.68 6.58
C PHE A 134 13.70 6.63 6.95
N ILE A 135 13.66 7.23 8.15
CA ILE A 135 14.69 8.16 8.63
C ILE A 135 16.07 7.47 8.65
N ALA A 136 16.15 6.25 9.18
CA ALA A 136 17.40 5.49 9.27
C ALA A 136 18.03 5.25 7.90
N GLY A 137 17.21 4.86 6.91
CA GLY A 137 17.64 4.67 5.51
C GLY A 137 18.16 5.96 4.88
N ILE A 138 17.50 7.09 5.13
CA ILE A 138 17.95 8.40 4.63
C ILE A 138 19.26 8.84 5.27
N MET A 139 19.37 8.74 6.60
CA MET A 139 20.60 9.09 7.31
C MET A 139 21.78 8.25 6.81
N THR A 140 21.54 6.95 6.61
CA THR A 140 22.57 6.05 6.08
C THR A 140 23.00 6.42 4.67
N TYR A 141 22.06 6.73 3.77
CA TYR A 141 22.39 7.17 2.41
C TYR A 141 23.16 8.50 2.40
N VAL A 142 22.80 9.46 3.25
CA VAL A 142 23.39 10.81 3.24
C VAL A 142 24.77 10.84 3.90
N PHE A 143 24.95 10.10 4.99
CA PHE A 143 26.15 10.17 5.83
C PHE A 143 27.07 8.96 5.71
N ASN A 144 26.63 7.87 5.07
CA ASN A 144 27.38 6.63 4.90
C ASN A 144 27.79 5.98 6.23
N GLU A 145 26.86 6.00 7.18
CA GLU A 145 27.00 5.52 8.56
C GLU A 145 25.69 4.87 8.99
N SER A 146 25.68 4.11 10.09
CA SER A 146 24.44 3.50 10.59
C SER A 146 23.81 4.25 11.74
N TYR A 147 22.48 4.19 11.79
CA TYR A 147 21.67 4.94 12.75
C TYR A 147 20.56 4.09 13.36
N SER A 148 20.39 4.22 14.67
CA SER A 148 19.14 3.86 15.37
C SER A 148 18.21 5.08 15.35
N VAL A 149 16.91 4.81 15.26
CA VAL A 149 15.88 5.85 15.27
C VAL A 149 14.77 5.40 16.20
N GLU A 150 14.43 6.22 17.18
CA GLU A 150 13.38 5.95 18.16
C GLU A 150 12.35 7.09 18.16
N ALA A 151 11.08 6.73 17.98
CA ALA A 151 9.96 7.65 18.14
C ALA A 151 9.69 7.96 19.61
N VAL A 152 9.64 9.25 19.94
CA VAL A 152 9.23 9.75 21.25
C VAL A 152 7.85 10.38 21.15
N VAL A 153 6.89 9.73 21.81
CA VAL A 153 5.48 10.15 21.84
C VAL A 153 5.16 10.80 23.18
N GLU A 154 4.94 12.11 23.18
CA GLU A 154 4.48 12.90 24.33
C GLU A 154 3.07 13.45 24.03
N PRO A 155 2.26 13.84 25.05
CA PRO A 155 0.84 14.21 24.86
C PRO A 155 0.52 15.28 23.81
N LYS A 156 1.52 16.05 23.36
CA LYS A 156 1.37 17.09 22.32
C LYS A 156 2.56 17.17 21.37
N LYS A 157 3.47 16.20 21.42
CA LYS A 157 4.72 16.25 20.67
C LYS A 157 5.10 14.87 20.21
N LEU A 158 5.44 14.77 18.93
CA LEU A 158 6.02 13.60 18.32
C LEU A 158 7.33 14.03 17.67
N TYR A 159 8.42 13.34 18.01
CA TYR A 159 9.72 13.54 17.40
C TYR A 159 10.50 12.24 17.39
N TYR A 160 11.55 12.18 16.59
CA TYR A 160 12.41 11.01 16.47
C TYR A 160 13.81 11.38 16.95
N LYS A 161 14.38 10.56 17.83
CA LYS A 161 15.78 10.65 18.23
C LYS A 161 16.61 9.75 17.33
N ILE A 162 17.72 10.29 16.83
CA ILE A 162 18.64 9.57 15.96
C ILE A 162 19.99 9.50 16.65
N GLU A 163 20.53 8.29 16.75
CA GLU A 163 21.86 8.05 17.29
C GLU A 163 22.68 7.18 16.33
N LYS A 164 23.95 7.54 16.14
CA LYS A 164 24.86 6.71 15.35
C LYS A 164 25.08 5.37 16.07
N THR A 165 25.02 4.28 15.34
CA THR A 165 25.19 2.91 15.87
C THR A 165 26.09 2.08 14.96
N THR A 166 26.63 0.99 15.51
CA THR A 166 27.38 -0.04 14.76
C THR A 166 26.60 -1.34 14.58
N GLU A 167 25.41 -1.45 15.16
CA GLU A 167 24.62 -2.69 15.23
C GLU A 167 23.51 -2.78 14.16
N ALA A 168 23.48 -1.84 13.21
CA ALA A 168 22.42 -1.73 12.22
C ALA A 168 22.51 -2.80 11.11
N LYS A 169 21.72 -3.86 11.25
CA LYS A 169 21.63 -4.96 10.27
C LYS A 169 21.07 -4.57 8.90
N TYR A 170 20.32 -3.47 8.80
CA TYR A 170 19.75 -3.05 7.50
C TYR A 170 20.81 -2.58 6.51
N ILE A 171 21.99 -2.14 6.95
CA ILE A 171 23.07 -1.69 6.04
C ILE A 171 23.54 -2.82 5.12
N GLU A 172 23.67 -4.03 5.64
CA GLU A 172 24.03 -5.20 4.83
C GLU A 172 23.00 -5.46 3.72
N ASN A 173 21.74 -5.07 3.97
CA ASN A 173 20.60 -5.27 3.08
C ASN A 173 20.28 -4.07 2.17
N LEU A 174 20.89 -2.89 2.38
CA LEU A 174 20.77 -1.75 1.45
C LEU A 174 21.29 -2.08 0.04
N ASN A 175 22.08 -3.16 -0.08
CA ASN A 175 22.57 -3.71 -1.33
C ASN A 175 21.69 -4.84 -1.91
N LEU A 176 20.55 -5.20 -1.31
CA LEU A 176 19.59 -6.15 -1.89
C LEU A 176 18.86 -5.49 -3.07
N GLN A 177 19.58 -5.42 -4.18
CA GLN A 177 19.05 -5.00 -5.47
C GLN A 177 17.95 -5.97 -5.92
N LYS A 178 17.05 -5.45 -6.76
CA LYS A 178 16.11 -6.28 -7.50
C LYS A 178 16.88 -7.42 -8.17
N ILE A 179 16.47 -8.65 -7.89
CA ILE A 179 17.02 -9.87 -8.50
C ILE A 179 16.75 -9.87 -10.01
N GLN A 180 15.61 -9.28 -10.40
CA GLN A 180 15.22 -9.08 -11.79
C GLN A 180 14.30 -7.86 -11.88
N SER A 181 14.24 -7.24 -13.06
CA SER A 181 13.18 -6.28 -13.41
C SER A 181 12.10 -7.02 -14.19
N ILE A 182 10.83 -6.68 -13.93
CA ILE A 182 9.70 -7.21 -14.70
C ILE A 182 9.25 -6.16 -15.71
N ASP A 183 9.16 -6.55 -16.98
CA ASP A 183 8.62 -5.68 -18.03
C ASP A 183 7.11 -5.54 -17.88
N THR A 184 6.66 -4.31 -17.65
CA THR A 184 5.25 -3.94 -17.48
C THR A 184 4.69 -3.17 -18.67
N SER A 185 5.51 -2.95 -19.71
CA SER A 185 5.26 -1.97 -20.78
C SER A 185 4.22 -2.39 -21.81
N ASN A 186 3.95 -3.70 -21.94
CA ASN A 186 3.06 -4.16 -23.00
C ASN A 186 2.17 -5.34 -22.62
N PRO A 187 1.17 -5.10 -21.78
CA PRO A 187 0.19 -6.12 -21.54
C PRO A 187 -0.86 -6.10 -22.68
N ASP A 188 -1.04 -7.19 -23.40
CA ASP A 188 -2.18 -7.33 -24.32
C ASP A 188 -3.47 -7.48 -23.48
N PHE A 189 -4.07 -6.35 -23.10
CA PHE A 189 -5.37 -6.36 -22.43
C PHE A 189 -6.50 -6.37 -23.44
N PRO A 190 -7.35 -7.38 -23.42
CA PRO A 190 -8.54 -7.34 -24.23
C PRO A 190 -9.50 -6.26 -23.74
N ASN A 191 -10.03 -5.48 -24.69
CA ASN A 191 -11.04 -4.45 -24.43
C ASN A 191 -12.41 -5.14 -24.28
N TYR A 192 -12.70 -5.67 -23.09
CA TYR A 192 -13.99 -6.27 -22.80
C TYR A 192 -14.91 -5.30 -22.04
N ASP A 193 -16.13 -5.25 -22.55
CA ASP A 193 -17.30 -4.46 -22.18
C ASP A 193 -17.28 -2.95 -22.51
N LYS A 194 -18.11 -2.59 -23.50
CA LYS A 194 -18.28 -1.22 -24.00
C LYS A 194 -19.45 -0.48 -23.36
N LYS A 195 -20.22 -1.15 -22.47
CA LYS A 195 -21.45 -0.56 -21.92
C LYS A 195 -21.18 0.49 -20.84
N ILE A 196 -20.12 0.31 -20.06
CA ILE A 196 -19.72 1.23 -18.99
C ILE A 196 -18.43 1.94 -19.42
N PRO A 197 -18.36 3.28 -19.30
CA PRO A 197 -17.19 4.04 -19.74
C PRO A 197 -16.04 3.93 -18.73
N CYS A 198 -15.54 2.71 -18.50
CA CYS A 198 -14.55 2.40 -17.46
C CYS A 198 -13.30 3.28 -17.54
N GLN A 199 -12.79 3.54 -18.76
CA GLN A 199 -11.61 4.38 -18.98
C GLN A 199 -11.88 5.85 -18.62
N ASP A 200 -13.08 6.36 -18.89
CA ASP A 200 -13.46 7.73 -18.54
C ASP A 200 -13.60 7.87 -17.02
N ILE A 201 -14.17 6.86 -16.36
CA ILE A 201 -14.25 6.77 -14.89
C ILE A 201 -12.85 6.79 -14.29
N THR A 202 -11.95 5.89 -14.72
CA THR A 202 -10.56 5.86 -14.24
C THR A 202 -9.88 7.22 -14.43
N SER A 203 -10.03 7.83 -15.60
CA SER A 203 -9.46 9.15 -15.91
C SER A 203 -10.04 10.28 -15.04
N ALA A 204 -11.35 10.23 -14.76
CA ALA A 204 -12.01 11.20 -13.89
C ALA A 204 -11.55 11.06 -12.44
N VAL A 205 -11.45 9.83 -11.93
CA VAL A 205 -10.96 9.52 -10.58
C VAL A 205 -9.51 9.99 -10.44
N LEU A 206 -8.62 9.69 -11.39
CA LEU A 206 -7.23 10.15 -11.36
C LEU A 206 -7.11 11.67 -11.21
N ARG A 207 -7.97 12.44 -11.90
CA ARG A 207 -8.00 13.91 -11.77
C ARG A 207 -8.55 14.39 -10.43
N ALA A 208 -9.40 13.60 -9.80
CA ALA A 208 -10.04 13.91 -8.53
C ALA A 208 -9.25 13.42 -7.30
N LEU A 209 -8.22 12.60 -7.49
CA LEU A 209 -7.40 12.09 -6.39
C LEU A 209 -6.69 13.27 -5.68
N PRO A 210 -6.88 13.43 -4.36
CA PRO A 210 -6.25 14.51 -3.63
C PRO A 210 -4.73 14.36 -3.59
N GLN A 211 -4.06 15.50 -3.45
CA GLN A 211 -2.65 15.58 -3.14
C GLN A 211 -2.45 15.81 -1.64
N ALA A 212 -1.23 15.59 -1.16
CA ALA A 212 -0.90 15.85 0.24
C ALA A 212 -1.11 17.33 0.60
N ASN A 213 -1.78 17.58 1.73
CA ASN A 213 -2.06 18.91 2.25
C ASN A 213 -0.79 19.56 2.86
N GLU A 214 -0.93 20.73 3.50
CA GLU A 214 0.20 21.43 4.12
C GLU A 214 0.90 20.59 5.20
N SER A 215 0.12 19.82 5.97
CA SER A 215 0.58 18.85 6.98
C SER A 215 1.16 17.57 6.37
N GLY A 216 1.14 17.42 5.05
CA GLY A 216 1.66 16.26 4.33
C GLY A 216 0.81 15.01 4.43
N LEU A 217 -0.47 15.15 4.82
CA LEU A 217 -1.45 14.07 4.84
C LEU A 217 -2.33 14.13 3.60
N ILE A 218 -2.78 12.98 3.13
CA ILE A 218 -3.78 12.88 2.06
C ILE A 218 -5.08 12.40 2.70
N GLU A 219 -6.12 13.23 2.66
CA GLU A 219 -7.43 12.93 3.26
C GLU A 219 -8.48 12.86 2.17
N ALA A 220 -9.13 11.71 2.01
CA ALA A 220 -10.28 11.53 1.13
C ALA A 220 -11.08 10.29 1.48
N PHE A 221 -12.34 10.25 1.03
CA PHE A 221 -13.22 9.08 1.20
C PHE A 221 -13.41 8.66 2.67
N GLY A 222 -13.29 9.61 3.61
CA GLY A 222 -13.37 9.35 5.05
C GLY A 222 -12.15 8.65 5.65
N VAL A 223 -11.05 8.53 4.91
CA VAL A 223 -9.81 7.86 5.35
C VAL A 223 -8.57 8.72 5.12
N LEU A 224 -7.46 8.34 5.75
CA LEU A 224 -6.14 8.86 5.41
C LEU A 224 -5.52 7.95 4.36
N LEU A 225 -4.91 8.51 3.32
CA LEU A 225 -4.32 7.80 2.19
C LEU A 225 -2.81 7.99 2.13
N THR A 226 -2.11 7.03 1.53
CA THR A 226 -0.66 7.10 1.24
C THR A 226 -0.33 6.51 -0.11
N TYR A 227 0.64 7.11 -0.82
CA TYR A 227 1.32 6.50 -1.94
C TYR A 227 2.63 5.88 -1.45
N LEU A 228 2.59 4.60 -1.07
CA LEU A 228 3.78 3.88 -0.63
C LEU A 228 4.31 2.98 -1.76
N PRO A 229 5.64 2.77 -1.84
CA PRO A 229 6.22 1.88 -2.83
C PRO A 229 5.66 0.47 -2.74
N SER A 230 5.28 -0.11 -3.87
CA SER A 230 4.80 -1.50 -3.93
C SER A 230 5.83 -2.48 -3.38
N GLU A 231 7.12 -2.17 -3.58
CA GLU A 231 8.25 -2.90 -3.02
C GLU A 231 8.23 -2.94 -1.48
N TYR A 232 7.82 -1.86 -0.80
CA TYR A 232 7.72 -1.85 0.66
C TYR A 232 6.71 -2.92 1.14
N TYR A 233 5.50 -2.91 0.56
CA TYR A 233 4.46 -3.89 0.90
C TYR A 233 4.89 -5.32 0.58
N GLY A 234 5.52 -5.55 -0.58
CA GLY A 234 6.07 -6.84 -0.95
C GLY A 234 7.12 -7.32 0.06
N LYS A 235 8.10 -6.47 0.39
CA LYS A 235 9.17 -6.82 1.34
C LYS A 235 8.61 -7.19 2.71
N ILE A 236 7.74 -6.38 3.30
CA ILE A 236 7.23 -6.66 4.64
C ILE A 236 6.35 -7.92 4.66
N SER A 237 5.48 -8.10 3.65
CA SER A 237 4.55 -9.22 3.59
C SER A 237 5.26 -10.56 3.38
N TYR A 238 6.22 -10.60 2.45
CA TYR A 238 6.89 -11.86 2.09
C TYR A 238 8.06 -12.20 3.02
N ARG A 239 8.73 -11.20 3.62
CA ARG A 239 9.66 -11.47 4.74
C ARG A 239 8.92 -11.99 5.95
N PHE A 240 7.74 -11.43 6.26
CA PHE A 240 6.87 -11.94 7.32
C PHE A 240 6.45 -13.39 7.06
N GLU A 241 5.97 -13.69 5.85
CA GLU A 241 5.63 -15.06 5.45
C GLU A 241 6.82 -16.02 5.63
N GLN A 242 7.99 -15.68 5.08
CA GLN A 242 9.19 -16.51 5.21
C GLN A 242 9.66 -16.69 6.65
N ALA A 243 9.53 -15.63 7.47
CA ALA A 243 9.89 -15.69 8.88
C ALA A 243 8.95 -16.63 9.63
N LEU A 244 7.65 -16.55 9.37
CA LEU A 244 6.65 -17.41 9.98
C LEU A 244 6.82 -18.88 9.56
N ASP A 245 7.04 -19.15 8.27
CA ASP A 245 7.28 -20.52 7.76
C ASP A 245 8.52 -21.17 8.41
N LYS A 246 9.55 -20.38 8.75
CA LYS A 246 10.77 -20.89 9.42
C LYS A 246 10.54 -21.30 10.87
N THR A 247 9.45 -20.87 11.50
CA THR A 247 9.15 -21.24 12.89
C THR A 247 8.71 -22.70 13.04
N GLY A 248 8.31 -23.35 11.93
CA GLY A 248 7.94 -24.77 11.88
C GLY A 248 6.67 -25.15 12.67
N GLY A 249 5.95 -24.17 13.22
CA GLY A 249 4.80 -24.39 14.10
C GLY A 249 3.43 -24.06 13.49
N ILE A 250 3.38 -23.23 12.44
CA ILE A 250 2.10 -22.74 11.87
C ILE A 250 2.19 -22.50 10.35
N ASP A 251 2.55 -23.54 9.60
CA ASP A 251 2.64 -23.50 8.14
C ASP A 251 1.36 -22.92 7.52
N GLY A 252 1.53 -21.93 6.64
CA GLY A 252 0.43 -21.34 5.88
C GLY A 252 -0.45 -20.36 6.65
N LEU A 253 -0.12 -19.96 7.89
CA LEU A 253 -0.88 -18.93 8.63
C LEU A 253 -0.66 -17.51 8.07
N ALA A 254 0.48 -17.23 7.44
CA ALA A 254 0.75 -15.90 6.89
C ALA A 254 -0.28 -15.49 5.83
N LYS A 255 -0.61 -16.40 4.91
CA LYS A 255 -1.58 -16.16 3.82
C LYS A 255 -2.94 -15.64 4.34
N PRO A 256 -3.68 -16.35 5.22
CA PRO A 256 -4.97 -15.88 5.68
C PRO A 256 -4.89 -14.57 6.48
N LEU A 257 -3.81 -14.31 7.22
CA LEU A 257 -3.60 -13.03 7.92
C LEU A 257 -3.40 -11.86 6.95
N LEU A 258 -2.60 -12.07 5.90
CA LEU A 258 -2.35 -11.05 4.88
C LEU A 258 -3.58 -10.80 3.99
N ILE A 259 -4.37 -11.85 3.71
CA ILE A 259 -5.68 -11.70 3.03
C ILE A 259 -6.64 -10.89 3.90
N GLU A 260 -6.65 -11.10 5.21
CA GLU A 260 -7.51 -10.35 6.12
C GLU A 260 -7.20 -8.85 6.10
N SER A 261 -5.92 -8.48 5.99
CA SER A 261 -5.53 -7.08 5.75
C SER A 261 -6.15 -6.54 4.45
N GLY A 262 -6.23 -7.36 3.40
CA GLY A 262 -6.92 -7.05 2.14
C GLY A 262 -8.44 -6.88 2.31
N HIS A 263 -9.11 -7.71 3.11
CA HIS A 263 -10.54 -7.53 3.43
C HIS A 263 -10.80 -6.20 4.13
N ILE A 264 -9.98 -5.86 5.12
CA ILE A 264 -10.08 -4.60 5.86
C ILE A 264 -9.82 -3.40 4.95
N CYS A 265 -8.84 -3.51 4.04
CA CYS A 265 -8.61 -2.49 3.01
C CYS A 265 -9.84 -2.31 2.13
N GLY A 266 -10.37 -3.41 1.56
CA GLY A 266 -11.52 -3.35 0.68
C GLY A 266 -12.76 -2.79 1.37
N PHE A 267 -13.06 -3.22 2.59
CA PHE A 267 -14.19 -2.71 3.38
C PHE A 267 -14.13 -1.19 3.57
N ASN A 268 -13.02 -0.66 4.07
CA ASN A 268 -12.92 0.76 4.40
C ASN A 268 -12.67 1.63 3.16
N THR A 269 -11.77 1.23 2.26
CA THR A 269 -11.45 2.00 1.06
C THR A 269 -12.56 1.93 0.03
N PHE A 270 -13.02 0.74 -0.36
CA PHE A 270 -14.04 0.64 -1.39
C PHE A 270 -15.39 1.10 -0.87
N GLY A 271 -15.74 0.74 0.37
CA GLY A 271 -16.94 1.25 1.03
C GLY A 271 -16.92 2.78 1.16
N GLY A 272 -15.78 3.35 1.57
CA GLY A 272 -15.63 4.80 1.72
C GLY A 272 -15.71 5.54 0.38
N ILE A 273 -15.14 4.96 -0.68
CA ILE A 273 -15.27 5.53 -2.03
C ILE A 273 -16.72 5.44 -2.50
N MET A 274 -17.34 4.28 -2.43
CA MET A 274 -18.71 4.03 -2.91
C MET A 274 -19.79 4.85 -2.19
N THR A 275 -19.51 5.35 -0.99
CA THR A 275 -20.40 6.22 -0.22
C THR A 275 -20.00 7.70 -0.27
N SER A 276 -18.94 8.04 -1.01
CA SER A 276 -18.41 9.41 -1.09
C SER A 276 -19.14 10.31 -2.09
N GLU A 277 -18.98 11.62 -1.91
CA GLU A 277 -19.43 12.63 -2.89
C GLU A 277 -18.79 12.46 -4.27
N VAL A 278 -17.51 12.04 -4.31
CA VAL A 278 -16.79 11.77 -5.56
C VAL A 278 -17.48 10.66 -6.34
N TRP A 279 -17.89 9.57 -5.67
CA TRP A 279 -18.65 8.50 -6.30
C TRP A 279 -20.01 8.97 -6.80
N ASN A 280 -20.76 9.67 -5.95
CA ASN A 280 -22.09 10.18 -6.29
C ASN A 280 -22.07 11.15 -7.48
N THR A 281 -20.99 11.91 -7.64
CA THR A 281 -20.86 12.92 -8.68
C THR A 281 -20.27 12.38 -9.98
N LEU A 282 -19.23 11.55 -9.90
CA LEU A 282 -18.46 11.13 -11.09
C LEU A 282 -18.83 9.74 -11.61
N ILE A 283 -19.24 8.82 -10.73
CA ILE A 283 -19.40 7.40 -11.08
C ILE A 283 -20.88 7.02 -11.12
N LEU A 284 -21.62 7.27 -10.03
CA LEU A 284 -23.02 6.88 -9.89
C LEU A 284 -23.92 7.27 -11.09
N PRO A 285 -23.77 8.46 -11.72
CA PRO A 285 -24.60 8.82 -12.89
C PRO A 285 -24.41 7.94 -14.12
N THR A 286 -23.32 7.16 -14.16
CA THR A 286 -23.02 6.22 -15.26
C THR A 286 -23.56 4.81 -15.00
N LEU A 287 -24.08 4.54 -13.79
CA LEU A 287 -24.52 3.22 -13.35
C LEU A 287 -26.06 3.14 -13.39
N THR A 288 -26.59 2.05 -13.93
CA THR A 288 -28.05 1.83 -14.07
C THR A 288 -28.58 0.70 -13.18
N SER A 289 -27.70 -0.13 -12.65
CA SER A 289 -28.06 -1.31 -11.86
C SER A 289 -26.98 -1.65 -10.83
N GLN A 290 -27.29 -2.53 -9.88
CA GLN A 290 -26.33 -3.10 -8.93
C GLN A 290 -25.19 -3.84 -9.64
N HIS A 291 -25.47 -4.47 -10.79
CA HIS A 291 -24.46 -5.11 -11.64
C HIS A 291 -23.37 -4.12 -12.07
N ASP A 292 -23.76 -2.90 -12.44
CA ASP A 292 -22.85 -1.87 -12.94
C ASP A 292 -21.89 -1.36 -11.84
N TRP A 293 -22.26 -1.47 -10.56
CA TRP A 293 -21.40 -1.07 -9.44
C TRP A 293 -20.08 -1.84 -9.40
N VAL A 294 -20.07 -3.11 -9.81
CA VAL A 294 -18.83 -3.91 -9.87
C VAL A 294 -17.87 -3.30 -10.89
N TYR A 295 -18.35 -2.93 -12.08
CA TYR A 295 -17.53 -2.27 -13.11
C TYR A 295 -17.09 -0.87 -12.69
N GLY A 296 -17.98 -0.10 -12.07
CA GLY A 296 -17.65 1.22 -11.53
C GLY A 296 -16.51 1.14 -10.51
N MET A 297 -16.59 0.19 -9.58
CA MET A 297 -15.56 0.00 -8.56
C MET A 297 -14.25 -0.52 -9.16
N VAL A 298 -14.28 -1.47 -10.09
CA VAL A 298 -13.06 -1.93 -10.79
C VAL A 298 -12.40 -0.79 -11.58
N SER A 299 -13.19 0.10 -12.18
CA SER A 299 -12.67 1.29 -12.87
C SER A 299 -11.97 2.27 -11.92
N VAL A 300 -12.50 2.43 -10.71
CA VAL A 300 -11.85 3.21 -9.65
C VAL A 300 -10.55 2.53 -9.20
N ILE A 301 -10.52 1.21 -9.03
CA ILE A 301 -9.30 0.47 -8.62
C ILE A 301 -8.15 0.70 -9.61
N ASN A 302 -8.44 0.80 -10.91
CA ASN A 302 -7.45 1.10 -11.95
C ASN A 302 -6.82 2.50 -11.85
N ALA A 303 -7.35 3.37 -10.99
CA ALA A 303 -6.76 4.67 -10.64
C ALA A 303 -5.88 4.62 -9.37
N LEU A 304 -5.77 3.48 -8.68
CA LEU A 304 -5.06 3.36 -7.39
C LEU A 304 -3.61 2.87 -7.52
N GLY A 305 -3.17 2.51 -8.72
CA GLY A 305 -1.82 2.03 -9.00
C GLY A 305 -1.61 0.52 -8.79
N TRP A 306 -2.67 -0.27 -8.57
CA TRP A 306 -2.59 -1.69 -8.20
C TRP A 306 -2.38 -2.65 -9.38
N GLY A 307 -1.95 -2.12 -10.54
CA GLY A 307 -2.00 -2.80 -11.82
C GLY A 307 -3.36 -2.60 -12.50
N HIS A 308 -3.56 -3.28 -13.62
CA HIS A 308 -4.77 -3.16 -14.42
C HIS A 308 -5.73 -4.32 -14.15
N TRP A 309 -6.82 -4.01 -13.44
CA TRP A 309 -7.90 -4.92 -13.08
C TRP A 309 -8.95 -4.99 -14.17
N HIS A 310 -9.43 -6.20 -14.42
CA HIS A 310 -10.38 -6.48 -15.48
C HIS A 310 -11.40 -7.54 -15.06
N ILE A 311 -12.67 -7.31 -15.38
CA ILE A 311 -13.77 -8.26 -15.14
C ILE A 311 -13.84 -9.20 -16.34
N ASN A 312 -13.33 -10.41 -16.18
CA ASN A 312 -13.38 -11.44 -17.21
C ASN A 312 -14.77 -12.12 -17.26
N GLU A 313 -15.41 -12.32 -16.12
CA GLU A 313 -16.78 -12.82 -16.03
C GLU A 313 -17.48 -12.22 -14.80
N LEU A 314 -18.76 -11.87 -14.92
CA LEU A 314 -19.61 -11.45 -13.82
C LEU A 314 -21.02 -12.02 -13.98
N VAL A 315 -21.50 -12.69 -12.93
CA VAL A 315 -22.88 -13.12 -12.74
C VAL A 315 -23.28 -12.70 -11.33
N ASP A 316 -24.28 -11.83 -11.23
CA ASP A 316 -24.75 -11.27 -9.96
C ASP A 316 -24.94 -12.36 -8.90
N GLU A 317 -24.43 -12.07 -7.69
CA GLU A 317 -24.46 -12.93 -6.52
C GLU A 317 -23.81 -14.33 -6.65
N LYS A 318 -23.31 -14.70 -7.84
CA LYS A 318 -22.88 -16.09 -8.11
C LYS A 318 -21.43 -16.23 -8.51
N LYS A 319 -20.95 -15.33 -9.37
CA LYS A 319 -19.63 -15.50 -9.99
C LYS A 319 -19.01 -14.15 -10.31
N LEU A 320 -17.74 -14.01 -9.95
CA LEU A 320 -16.86 -12.98 -10.47
C LEU A 320 -15.51 -13.63 -10.78
N VAL A 321 -14.97 -13.32 -11.95
CA VAL A 321 -13.60 -13.68 -12.36
C VAL A 321 -12.88 -12.39 -12.69
N LEU A 322 -11.92 -12.02 -11.86
CA LEU A 322 -11.08 -10.85 -12.08
C LEU A 322 -9.72 -11.27 -12.61
N ARG A 323 -9.21 -10.52 -13.58
CA ARG A 323 -7.81 -10.60 -14.02
C ARG A 323 -7.10 -9.33 -13.64
N VAL A 324 -5.95 -9.45 -13.00
CA VAL A 324 -5.08 -8.34 -12.67
C VAL A 324 -3.77 -8.53 -13.39
N TYR A 325 -3.49 -7.60 -14.25
CA TYR A 325 -2.24 -7.58 -14.96
C TYR A 325 -1.33 -6.51 -14.38
N ASN A 326 -0.02 -6.74 -14.46
CA ASN A 326 0.97 -5.96 -13.72
C ASN A 326 0.60 -5.82 -12.23
N SER A 327 0.11 -6.91 -11.61
CA SER A 327 -0.17 -6.89 -10.18
C SER A 327 1.09 -6.51 -9.41
N THR A 328 1.01 -5.42 -8.67
CA THR A 328 2.14 -4.87 -7.94
C THR A 328 2.66 -5.83 -6.87
N GLU A 329 1.78 -6.60 -6.22
CA GLU A 329 2.15 -7.65 -5.27
C GLU A 329 2.99 -8.75 -5.94
N ALA A 330 2.50 -9.30 -7.05
CA ALA A 330 3.22 -10.36 -7.74
C ALA A 330 4.53 -9.88 -8.38
N ILE A 331 4.55 -8.66 -8.94
CA ILE A 331 5.77 -8.04 -9.45
C ILE A 331 6.78 -7.86 -8.31
N ALA A 332 6.37 -7.26 -7.18
CA ALA A 332 7.25 -7.08 -6.04
C ALA A 332 7.80 -8.41 -5.51
N TYR A 333 6.99 -9.49 -5.51
CA TYR A 333 7.51 -10.82 -5.21
C TYR A 333 8.59 -11.24 -6.21
N ARG A 334 8.29 -11.16 -7.52
CA ARG A 334 9.22 -11.56 -8.58
C ARG A 334 10.54 -10.81 -8.51
N GLU A 335 10.50 -9.50 -8.32
CA GLU A 335 11.69 -8.65 -8.31
C GLU A 335 12.62 -8.96 -7.13
N HIS A 336 12.10 -9.40 -5.97
CA HIS A 336 12.90 -9.55 -4.76
C HIS A 336 13.06 -10.99 -4.24
N PHE A 337 12.21 -11.92 -4.68
CA PHE A 337 12.15 -13.29 -4.15
C PHE A 337 12.18 -14.36 -5.26
N GLY A 338 12.17 -13.97 -6.54
CA GLY A 338 12.22 -14.88 -7.67
C GLY A 338 10.86 -15.54 -7.97
N ILE A 339 10.87 -16.80 -8.41
CA ILE A 339 9.64 -17.52 -8.81
C ILE A 339 8.99 -18.15 -7.56
N ALA A 340 7.72 -17.85 -7.35
CA ALA A 340 6.93 -18.38 -6.23
C ALA A 340 6.45 -19.81 -6.48
N LYS A 341 6.33 -20.59 -5.41
CA LYS A 341 5.67 -21.93 -5.44
C LYS A 341 4.14 -21.85 -5.35
N SER A 342 3.61 -20.72 -4.87
CA SER A 342 2.19 -20.47 -4.66
C SER A 342 1.86 -19.03 -5.07
N SER A 343 0.57 -18.74 -5.22
CA SER A 343 0.11 -17.39 -5.55
C SER A 343 0.40 -16.40 -4.39
N LYS A 344 0.62 -15.12 -4.69
CA LYS A 344 1.23 -14.14 -3.77
C LYS A 344 0.47 -12.82 -3.62
N CYS A 345 -0.63 -12.62 -4.34
CA CYS A 345 -1.40 -11.38 -4.30
C CYS A 345 -2.46 -11.44 -3.20
N TYR A 346 -2.00 -11.48 -1.95
CA TYR A 346 -2.85 -11.68 -0.78
C TYR A 346 -3.79 -10.51 -0.54
N THR A 347 -3.32 -9.28 -0.74
CA THR A 347 -4.13 -8.08 -0.58
C THR A 347 -5.19 -8.02 -1.67
N ALA A 348 -4.81 -8.30 -2.92
CA ALA A 348 -5.73 -8.36 -4.04
C ALA A 348 -6.78 -9.48 -3.89
N GLU A 349 -6.42 -10.64 -3.31
CA GLU A 349 -7.37 -11.72 -3.00
C GLU A 349 -8.44 -11.24 -2.00
N GLY A 350 -8.04 -10.55 -0.93
CA GLY A 350 -8.98 -9.95 0.02
C GLY A 350 -9.81 -8.81 -0.58
N ALA A 351 -9.18 -7.93 -1.37
CA ALA A 351 -9.85 -6.81 -2.03
C ALA A 351 -10.86 -7.29 -3.09
N ALA A 352 -10.54 -8.33 -3.87
CA ALA A 352 -11.48 -8.94 -4.79
C ALA A 352 -12.76 -9.36 -4.04
N ALA A 353 -12.62 -10.18 -2.98
CA ALA A 353 -13.76 -10.62 -2.18
C ALA A 353 -14.60 -9.43 -1.65
N ALA A 354 -13.94 -8.34 -1.25
CA ALA A 354 -14.60 -7.16 -0.71
C ALA A 354 -15.59 -6.50 -1.69
N ILE A 355 -15.30 -6.50 -3.00
CA ILE A 355 -16.19 -5.89 -4.02
C ILE A 355 -17.57 -6.55 -3.97
N MET A 356 -17.63 -7.88 -4.07
CA MET A 356 -18.93 -8.58 -4.06
C MET A 356 -19.59 -8.55 -2.69
N ASN A 357 -18.78 -8.62 -1.62
CA ASN A 357 -19.30 -8.59 -0.26
C ASN A 357 -20.01 -7.26 0.04
N LEU A 358 -19.39 -6.13 -0.29
CA LEU A 358 -20.00 -4.81 -0.10
C LEU A 358 -21.25 -4.63 -0.98
N ILE A 359 -21.16 -5.00 -2.25
CA ILE A 359 -22.24 -4.75 -3.22
C ILE A 359 -23.44 -5.66 -2.97
N TYR A 360 -23.24 -6.96 -2.80
CA TYR A 360 -24.34 -7.94 -2.78
C TYR A 360 -24.70 -8.48 -1.39
N LYS A 361 -23.78 -8.50 -0.42
CA LYS A 361 -24.06 -8.97 0.95
C LYS A 361 -24.22 -7.81 1.94
N GLY A 362 -23.58 -6.68 1.65
CA GLY A 362 -23.55 -5.50 2.49
C GLY A 362 -24.61 -4.46 2.15
N ASP A 363 -25.17 -4.45 0.95
CA ASP A 363 -26.04 -3.36 0.46
C ASP A 363 -25.39 -1.97 0.63
N ILE A 364 -24.13 -1.85 0.20
CA ILE A 364 -23.37 -0.59 0.26
C ILE A 364 -24.07 0.56 -0.51
N ILE A 365 -24.97 0.22 -1.44
CA ILE A 365 -25.77 1.16 -2.24
C ILE A 365 -26.66 2.03 -1.36
N SER A 366 -27.16 1.49 -0.24
CA SER A 366 -27.97 2.22 0.73
C SER A 366 -27.19 3.28 1.53
N GLY A 367 -25.85 3.32 1.41
CA GLY A 367 -24.98 4.23 2.14
C GLY A 367 -24.84 3.90 3.64
N PRO A 368 -24.59 2.63 4.04
CA PRO A 368 -24.43 2.28 5.45
C PRO A 368 -23.16 2.91 6.05
N GLU A 369 -23.18 3.13 7.37
CA GLU A 369 -21.99 3.50 8.11
C GLU A 369 -21.02 2.29 8.19
N LEU A 370 -19.74 2.53 7.91
CA LEU A 370 -18.70 1.50 7.88
C LEU A 370 -18.20 1.16 9.29
N THR A 371 -19.06 0.54 10.09
CA THR A 371 -18.75 0.15 11.47
C THR A 371 -18.10 -1.22 11.56
N GLN A 372 -17.47 -1.52 12.70
CA GLN A 372 -16.95 -2.86 12.98
C GLN A 372 -18.07 -3.93 12.98
N GLU A 373 -19.27 -3.59 13.45
CA GLU A 373 -20.42 -4.51 13.42
C GLU A 373 -20.82 -4.84 11.96
N TYR A 374 -20.85 -3.81 11.10
CA TYR A 374 -21.13 -4.00 9.68
C TYR A 374 -20.05 -4.86 9.00
N TYR A 375 -18.77 -4.65 9.34
CA TYR A 375 -17.68 -5.52 8.87
C TYR A 375 -17.90 -6.98 9.27
N GLN A 376 -18.20 -7.26 10.55
CA GLN A 376 -18.45 -8.62 11.03
C GLN A 376 -19.62 -9.27 10.28
N LYS A 377 -20.71 -8.53 10.07
CA LYS A 377 -21.88 -9.02 9.32
C LYS A 377 -21.52 -9.41 7.88
N VAL A 378 -20.73 -8.59 7.19
CA VAL A 378 -20.47 -8.72 5.75
C VAL A 378 -19.32 -9.68 5.44
N PHE A 379 -18.28 -9.73 6.28
CA PHE A 379 -17.05 -10.51 6.02
C PHE A 379 -16.88 -11.74 6.93
N LYS A 380 -17.63 -11.84 8.03
CA LYS A 380 -17.46 -12.91 9.04
C LYS A 380 -18.68 -13.81 9.20
N SER A 381 -19.76 -13.54 8.49
CA SER A 381 -20.92 -14.44 8.43
C SER A 381 -20.67 -15.65 7.53
N GLU A 382 -21.53 -16.67 7.63
CA GLU A 382 -21.49 -17.84 6.74
C GLU A 382 -21.81 -17.45 5.29
N ASN A 383 -22.66 -16.43 5.09
CA ASN A 383 -23.10 -15.93 3.80
C ASN A 383 -22.20 -14.81 3.27
N THR A 384 -20.91 -15.10 3.11
CA THR A 384 -19.89 -14.17 2.60
C THR A 384 -19.17 -14.75 1.39
N PHE A 385 -18.82 -13.90 0.43
CA PHE A 385 -17.97 -14.28 -0.68
C PHE A 385 -16.52 -14.40 -0.24
N LYS A 386 -15.84 -15.41 -0.77
CA LYS A 386 -14.38 -15.53 -0.74
C LYS A 386 -13.84 -15.48 -2.15
N SER A 387 -12.57 -15.12 -2.29
CA SER A 387 -11.86 -15.23 -3.54
C SER A 387 -10.66 -16.18 -3.39
N GLU A 388 -10.25 -16.79 -4.49
CA GLU A 388 -9.05 -17.61 -4.61
C GLU A 388 -8.22 -17.13 -5.81
N GLU A 389 -6.93 -16.91 -5.60
CA GLU A 389 -5.98 -16.60 -6.68
C GLU A 389 -5.54 -17.86 -7.45
N THR A 390 -6.17 -18.12 -8.59
CA THR A 390 -5.96 -19.31 -9.44
C THR A 390 -4.77 -19.20 -10.40
N LYS A 391 -4.46 -18.00 -10.90
CA LYS A 391 -3.25 -17.68 -11.67
C LYS A 391 -2.50 -16.55 -10.98
N CYS A 392 -1.17 -16.52 -11.08
CA CYS A 392 -0.34 -15.50 -10.45
C CYS A 392 0.95 -15.25 -11.23
N ILE A 393 1.25 -13.99 -11.51
CA ILE A 393 2.51 -13.57 -12.16
C ILE A 393 3.74 -14.04 -11.35
N ALA A 394 3.62 -14.13 -10.02
CA ALA A 394 4.69 -14.63 -9.16
C ALA A 394 5.08 -16.08 -9.47
N LYS A 395 4.14 -16.90 -9.95
CA LYS A 395 4.36 -18.28 -10.40
C LYS A 395 4.84 -18.38 -11.86
N GLY A 396 4.85 -17.27 -12.60
CA GLY A 396 5.17 -17.22 -14.03
C GLY A 396 3.96 -17.25 -14.96
N ASP A 397 2.74 -17.09 -14.44
CA ASP A 397 1.56 -16.86 -15.29
C ASP A 397 1.61 -15.45 -15.92
N GLU A 398 0.91 -15.24 -17.04
CA GLU A 398 0.86 -13.94 -17.73
C GLU A 398 0.12 -12.86 -16.92
N TYR A 399 -0.79 -13.27 -16.04
CA TYR A 399 -1.62 -12.39 -15.23
C TYR A 399 -2.06 -13.09 -13.94
N CYS A 400 -2.50 -12.30 -12.96
CA CYS A 400 -3.14 -12.82 -11.76
C CYS A 400 -4.65 -13.01 -12.00
N GLU A 401 -5.24 -14.12 -11.55
CA GLU A 401 -6.67 -14.42 -11.76
C GLU A 401 -7.34 -14.79 -10.44
N PHE A 402 -8.34 -14.02 -10.04
CA PHE A 402 -9.11 -14.22 -8.80
C PHE A 402 -10.50 -14.73 -9.14
N LYS A 403 -10.88 -15.86 -8.55
CA LYS A 403 -12.21 -16.46 -8.72
C LYS A 403 -12.95 -16.49 -7.41
N PHE A 404 -14.23 -16.22 -7.49
CA PHE A 404 -15.08 -16.20 -6.32
C PHE A 404 -15.60 -17.60 -6.05
N ILE A 405 -15.63 -17.96 -4.78
CA ILE A 405 -16.14 -19.23 -4.30
C ILE A 405 -17.25 -18.89 -3.32
N GLU A 406 -18.48 -19.30 -3.66
CA GLU A 406 -19.61 -19.27 -2.73
C GLU A 406 -19.40 -20.35 -1.67
N LYS A 407 -19.69 -20.02 -0.41
CA LYS A 407 -19.38 -20.86 0.75
C LYS A 407 -20.61 -21.57 1.28
#